data_AF-A0A966CW19-F1
#
_entry.id   AF-A0A966CW19-F1
#
_cell.length_a   1.000
_cell.length_b   1.000
_cell.length_c   1.000
_cell.angle_alpha   90.00
_cell.angle_beta   90.00
_cell.angle_gamma   90.00
#
_symmetry.space_group_name_H-M   'P 1'
#
loop_
_entity.id
_entity.type
_entity.pdbx_description
1 polymer ?
#
loop_
_entity_poly.entity_id
_entity_poly.type
_entity_poly.pdbx_seq_one_letter_code
_entity_poly.pdbx_strand_id
1 'polypeptide(L)'
;AIEYEIWGDQAKDFANKMEAGLFIMQPDTELAGEVTLVAPTLANVQTKTKGHNDGTIVLPATLKDSKGHDVKVTSVIKDVNGNVATNNELAPNVYIATFSAEGYKDVSTGFAVTDKP
;
A
#
# COMPACT_ATOMS: atom_id res chain seq x y z
N ALA A 1 57.96 -18.05 3.24
CA ALA A 1 57.25 -16.76 3.13
C ALA A 1 57.39 -16.28 1.70
N ILE A 2 56.27 -16.10 1.04
CA ILE A 2 56.04 -15.57 -0.32
C ILE A 2 54.99 -14.47 -0.05
N GLU A 3 55.03 -13.22 -0.53
CA GLU A 3 55.48 -12.68 -1.80
C GLU A 3 55.37 -11.13 -1.80
N TYR A 4 56.10 -10.50 -2.73
CA TYR A 4 55.92 -9.23 -3.46
C TYR A 4 55.77 -7.85 -2.77
N GLU A 5 56.78 -7.04 -3.07
CA GLU A 5 56.88 -5.58 -3.06
C GLU A 5 56.24 -4.99 -4.34
N ILE A 6 55.84 -3.70 -4.28
CA ILE A 6 55.78 -2.71 -5.38
C ILE A 6 54.38 -2.17 -5.81
N TRP A 7 54.30 -0.83 -5.71
CA TRP A 7 53.30 0.17 -6.18
C TRP A 7 52.14 0.48 -5.22
N GLY A 8 52.07 1.60 -4.50
CA GLY A 8 52.80 2.86 -4.66
C GLY A 8 52.33 3.71 -5.85
N ASP A 9 51.01 3.92 -6.03
CA ASP A 9 50.45 5.11 -6.74
C ASP A 9 48.91 5.20 -6.88
N GLN A 10 48.08 4.28 -6.35
CA GLN A 10 46.61 4.46 -6.42
C GLN A 10 45.99 5.29 -5.28
N ALA A 11 46.79 5.71 -4.30
CA ALA A 11 46.34 6.62 -3.24
C ALA A 11 46.12 8.07 -3.72
N LYS A 12 46.33 8.38 -5.01
CA LYS A 12 46.22 9.74 -5.58
C LYS A 12 45.09 9.93 -6.59
N ASP A 13 44.37 8.88 -7.00
CA ASP A 13 43.27 9.01 -7.98
C ASP A 13 41.88 9.18 -7.34
N PHE A 14 41.78 9.14 -6.01
CA PHE A 14 40.52 9.44 -5.30
C PHE A 14 40.40 10.91 -4.87
N ALA A 15 41.51 11.66 -4.81
CA ALA A 15 41.50 13.07 -4.44
C ALA A 15 41.05 14.00 -5.59
N ASN A 16 41.22 13.58 -6.85
CA ASN A 16 40.94 14.43 -8.03
C ASN A 16 39.51 14.33 -8.58
N LYS A 17 38.64 13.48 -8.03
CA LYS A 17 37.19 13.49 -8.35
C LYS A 17 36.37 14.42 -7.45
N MET A 18 37.02 15.16 -6.55
CA MET A 18 36.38 16.18 -5.71
C MET A 18 36.32 17.59 -6.35
N GLU A 19 36.79 17.78 -7.59
CA GLU A 19 36.96 19.12 -8.20
C GLU A 19 36.44 19.22 -9.65
N ALA A 20 35.47 18.39 -10.05
CA ALA A 20 34.83 18.51 -11.37
C ALA A 20 33.30 18.44 -11.27
N GLY A 21 32.75 19.53 -10.75
CA GLY A 21 31.41 20.06 -11.01
C GLY A 21 30.37 19.13 -11.60
N LEU A 22 29.45 18.70 -10.75
CA LEU A 22 28.04 18.97 -10.99
C LEU A 22 27.32 19.03 -9.65
N PHE A 23 26.88 20.24 -9.29
CA PHE A 23 25.81 20.44 -8.34
C PHE A 23 24.56 19.73 -8.86
N ILE A 24 24.40 18.46 -8.50
CA ILE A 24 23.11 18.00 -8.02
C ILE A 24 23.25 17.93 -6.51
N MET A 25 23.29 19.14 -5.92
CA MET A 25 22.43 19.39 -4.78
C MET A 25 21.04 18.95 -5.27
N GLN A 26 20.72 17.65 -5.11
CA GLN A 26 19.34 17.25 -5.08
C GLN A 26 18.78 18.18 -4.02
N PRO A 27 17.88 19.13 -4.37
CA PRO A 27 17.25 19.91 -3.33
C PRO A 27 16.75 18.87 -2.35
N ASP A 28 17.01 19.07 -1.06
CA ASP A 28 16.24 18.51 0.04
C ASP A 28 14.79 18.36 -0.42
N THR A 29 14.49 17.22 -1.04
CA THR A 29 13.13 16.75 -1.15
C THR A 29 13.00 16.17 0.21
N GLU A 30 12.70 17.07 1.16
CA GLU A 30 12.08 16.71 2.41
C GLU A 30 11.05 15.66 2.02
N LEU A 31 11.38 14.39 2.29
CA LEU A 31 10.40 13.33 2.32
C LEU A 31 9.59 13.64 3.58
N ALA A 32 8.84 14.76 3.54
CA ALA A 32 7.72 15.00 4.42
C ALA A 32 6.89 13.74 4.20
N GLY A 33 6.99 12.80 5.16
CA GLY A 33 6.75 11.37 4.93
C GLY A 33 5.56 11.17 4.01
N GLU A 34 5.75 10.34 2.96
CA GLU A 34 4.76 10.10 1.92
C GLU A 34 3.37 10.05 2.55
N VAL A 35 2.47 10.94 2.10
CA VAL A 35 1.14 11.02 2.69
C VAL A 35 0.40 9.74 2.30
N THR A 36 0.13 8.88 3.27
CA THR A 36 -0.50 7.59 3.04
C THR A 36 -1.95 7.61 3.45
N LEU A 37 -2.78 6.78 2.81
CA LEU A 37 -4.12 6.51 3.29
C LEU A 37 -4.06 5.65 4.55
N VAL A 38 -4.98 5.91 5.47
CA VAL A 38 -5.20 5.08 6.65
C VAL A 38 -6.28 4.06 6.31
N ALA A 39 -5.94 2.78 6.42
CA ALA A 39 -6.87 1.70 6.16
C ALA A 39 -8.07 1.74 7.13
N PRO A 40 -9.32 1.61 6.66
CA PRO A 40 -10.48 1.57 7.53
C PRO A 40 -10.55 0.23 8.27
N THR A 41 -11.26 0.22 9.40
CA THR A 41 -11.70 -1.03 10.03
C THR A 41 -13.07 -1.39 9.48
N LEU A 42 -13.22 -2.61 8.94
CA LEU A 42 -14.51 -3.12 8.43
C LEU A 42 -15.04 -4.19 9.39
N ALA A 43 -16.34 -4.14 9.68
CA ALA A 43 -17.01 -5.18 10.45
C ALA A 43 -17.25 -6.42 9.59
N ASN A 44 -17.35 -7.58 10.25
CA ASN A 44 -17.89 -8.76 9.60
C ASN A 44 -19.39 -8.57 9.30
N VAL A 45 -19.89 -9.28 8.29
CA VAL A 45 -21.29 -9.20 7.88
C VAL A 45 -21.88 -10.60 7.74
N GLN A 46 -23.20 -10.64 7.66
CA GLN A 46 -23.96 -11.87 7.44
C GLN A 46 -24.70 -11.81 6.11
N THR A 47 -24.97 -12.97 5.54
CA THR A 47 -25.97 -13.13 4.48
C THR A 47 -27.35 -12.69 5.01
N LYS A 48 -28.20 -12.18 4.14
CA LYS A 48 -29.58 -11.80 4.50
C LYS A 48 -30.46 -13.03 4.61
N THR A 49 -30.18 -14.04 3.80
CA THR A 49 -30.91 -15.31 3.74
C THR A 49 -29.94 -16.46 3.98
N LYS A 50 -30.35 -17.41 4.83
CA LYS A 50 -29.54 -18.59 5.16
C LYS A 50 -29.31 -19.44 3.91
N GLY A 51 -28.05 -19.77 3.63
CA GLY A 51 -27.64 -20.56 2.48
C GLY A 51 -27.62 -19.80 1.14
N HIS A 52 -27.75 -18.46 1.16
CA HIS A 52 -27.69 -17.62 -0.03
C HIS A 52 -26.41 -16.78 -0.09
N ASN A 53 -26.15 -16.20 -1.27
CA ASN A 53 -25.02 -15.30 -1.51
C ASN A 53 -25.52 -13.85 -1.59
N ASP A 54 -26.16 -13.36 -0.53
CA ASP A 54 -26.78 -12.03 -0.47
C ASP A 54 -26.19 -11.14 0.63
N GLY A 55 -24.93 -11.41 1.02
CA GLY A 55 -24.16 -10.61 1.95
C GLY A 55 -23.87 -9.21 1.41
N THR A 56 -23.97 -8.21 2.28
CA THR A 56 -23.76 -6.79 1.93
C THR A 56 -22.81 -6.15 2.94
N ILE A 57 -21.79 -5.43 2.45
CA ILE A 57 -20.88 -4.63 3.28
C ILE A 57 -21.08 -3.14 2.98
N VAL A 58 -20.94 -2.31 4.01
CA VAL A 58 -20.88 -0.85 3.84
C VAL A 58 -19.42 -0.45 3.73
N LEU A 59 -19.04 0.14 2.61
CA LEU A 59 -17.68 0.63 2.36
C LEU A 59 -17.65 2.16 2.50
N PRO A 60 -16.66 2.73 3.20
CA PRO A 60 -16.52 4.17 3.31
C PRO A 60 -16.18 4.78 1.94
N ALA A 61 -16.82 5.91 1.62
CA ALA A 61 -16.51 6.69 0.42
C ALA A 61 -15.28 7.61 0.60
N THR A 62 -14.86 7.82 1.86
CA THR A 62 -13.71 8.64 2.22
C THR A 62 -12.85 7.94 3.27
N LEU A 63 -11.53 8.08 3.17
CA LEU A 63 -10.57 7.64 4.18
C LEU A 63 -9.77 8.82 4.69
N LYS A 64 -9.22 8.70 5.89
CA LYS A 64 -8.26 9.66 6.41
C LYS A 64 -6.88 9.41 5.80
N ASP A 65 -6.15 10.47 5.50
CA ASP A 65 -4.73 10.38 5.23
C ASP A 65 -3.90 10.42 6.54
N SER A 66 -2.59 10.20 6.44
CA SER A 66 -1.66 10.26 7.57
C SER A 66 -1.54 11.65 8.22
N LYS A 67 -2.13 12.68 7.59
CA LYS A 67 -2.20 14.07 8.07
C LYS A 67 -3.59 14.45 8.60
N GLY A 68 -4.57 13.54 8.57
CA GLY A 68 -5.93 13.73 9.08
C GLY A 68 -6.95 14.31 8.08
N HIS A 69 -6.58 14.53 6.81
CA HIS A 69 -7.52 15.01 5.78
C HIS A 69 -8.44 13.89 5.29
N ASP A 70 -9.65 14.24 4.90
CA ASP A 70 -10.57 13.32 4.23
C ASP A 70 -10.25 13.22 2.73
N VAL A 71 -9.96 12.01 2.28
CA VAL A 71 -9.64 11.68 0.88
C VAL A 71 -10.75 10.81 0.31
N LYS A 72 -11.30 11.20 -0.83
CA LYS A 72 -12.30 10.41 -1.55
C LYS A 72 -11.64 9.18 -2.18
N VAL A 73 -12.20 8.01 -1.92
CA VAL A 73 -11.66 6.73 -2.40
C VAL A 73 -12.68 5.98 -3.27
N THR A 74 -12.17 5.13 -4.15
CA THR A 74 -12.94 4.05 -4.77
C THR A 74 -12.56 2.73 -4.11
N SER A 75 -13.45 1.74 -4.16
CA SER A 75 -13.24 0.46 -3.49
C SER A 75 -13.55 -0.71 -4.41
N VAL A 76 -12.69 -1.74 -4.39
CA VAL A 76 -12.91 -3.01 -5.09
C VAL A 76 -12.87 -4.14 -4.06
N ILE A 77 -13.88 -5.01 -4.09
CA ILE A 77 -13.92 -6.21 -3.24
C ILE A 77 -13.37 -7.37 -4.05
N LYS A 78 -12.44 -8.12 -3.46
CA LYS A 78 -11.95 -9.40 -3.98
C LYS A 78 -12.09 -10.49 -2.95
N ASP A 79 -12.30 -11.72 -3.38
CA ASP A 79 -12.14 -12.88 -2.51
C ASP A 79 -10.65 -13.20 -2.30
N VAL A 80 -10.38 -14.18 -1.43
CA VAL A 80 -9.01 -14.65 -1.15
C VAL A 80 -8.32 -15.29 -2.36
N ASN A 81 -9.07 -15.64 -3.41
CA ASN A 81 -8.55 -16.18 -4.67
C ASN A 81 -8.24 -15.06 -5.69
N GLY A 82 -8.55 -13.80 -5.35
CA GLY A 82 -8.35 -12.63 -6.19
C GLY A 82 -9.48 -12.36 -7.18
N ASN A 83 -10.60 -13.09 -7.11
CA ASN A 83 -11.77 -12.84 -7.96
C ASN A 83 -12.54 -11.62 -7.44
N VAL A 84 -12.90 -10.71 -8.35
CA VAL A 84 -13.70 -9.53 -8.00
C VAL A 84 -15.11 -9.97 -7.62
N ALA A 85 -15.58 -9.47 -6.47
CA ALA A 85 -16.90 -9.77 -5.93
C ALA A 85 -17.81 -8.54 -5.99
N THR A 86 -19.08 -8.75 -6.33
CA THR A 86 -20.10 -7.69 -6.33
C THR A 86 -20.65 -7.51 -4.93
N ASN A 87 -20.71 -6.26 -4.44
CA ASN A 87 -21.37 -5.98 -3.16
C ASN A 87 -22.86 -6.31 -3.27
N ASN A 88 -23.46 -6.86 -2.19
CA ASN A 88 -24.83 -7.41 -2.17
C ASN A 88 -24.98 -8.80 -2.83
N GLU A 89 -23.90 -9.37 -3.35
CA GLU A 89 -23.84 -10.75 -3.88
C GLU A 89 -22.74 -11.57 -3.19
N LEU A 90 -22.40 -11.20 -1.94
CA LEU A 90 -21.29 -11.82 -1.22
C LEU A 90 -21.75 -13.14 -0.58
N ALA A 91 -21.05 -14.22 -0.90
CA ALA A 91 -21.21 -15.54 -0.30
C ALA A 91 -20.49 -15.62 1.06
N PRO A 92 -20.81 -16.60 1.92
CA PRO A 92 -20.01 -16.85 3.12
C PRO A 92 -18.55 -17.16 2.78
N ASN A 93 -17.64 -16.20 3.00
CA ASN A 93 -16.21 -16.29 2.75
C ASN A 93 -15.46 -15.13 3.39
N VAL A 94 -14.13 -15.12 3.29
CA VAL A 94 -13.28 -13.97 3.59
C VAL A 94 -13.07 -13.16 2.31
N TYR A 95 -13.19 -11.85 2.44
CA TYR A 95 -12.99 -10.88 1.36
C TYR A 95 -11.99 -9.81 1.78
N ILE A 96 -11.38 -9.19 0.77
CA ILE A 96 -10.46 -8.07 0.89
C ILE A 96 -11.05 -6.92 0.10
N ALA A 97 -11.32 -5.80 0.77
CA ALA A 97 -11.67 -4.55 0.13
C ALA A 97 -10.39 -3.72 -0.06
N THR A 98 -10.04 -3.42 -1.31
CA THR A 98 -8.93 -2.51 -1.65
C THR A 98 -9.51 -1.13 -1.97
N PHE A 99 -8.95 -0.10 -1.34
CA PHE A 99 -9.30 1.30 -1.51
C PHE A 99 -8.20 2.05 -2.24
N SER A 100 -8.60 2.85 -3.21
CA SER A 100 -7.70 3.59 -4.10
C SER A 100 -8.09 5.06 -4.18
N ALA A 101 -7.11 5.95 -4.23
CA ALA A 101 -7.28 7.36 -4.53
C ALA A 101 -6.11 7.88 -5.37
N GLU A 102 -6.37 8.89 -6.20
CA GLU A 102 -5.35 9.51 -7.04
C GLU A 102 -4.24 10.15 -6.19
N GLY A 103 -2.98 9.82 -6.49
CA GLY A 103 -1.83 10.31 -5.74
C GLY A 103 -1.57 9.59 -4.41
N TYR A 104 -2.31 8.51 -4.11
CA TYR A 104 -2.10 7.70 -2.91
C TYR A 104 -1.82 6.24 -3.26
N LYS A 105 -1.05 5.59 -2.39
CA LYS A 105 -0.91 4.13 -2.42
C LYS A 105 -2.21 3.46 -1.96
N ASP A 106 -2.58 2.39 -2.66
CA ASP A 106 -3.74 1.56 -2.31
C ASP A 106 -3.61 0.96 -0.91
N VAL A 107 -4.73 0.90 -0.20
CA VAL A 107 -4.84 0.26 1.13
C VAL A 107 -5.91 -0.81 1.11
N SER A 108 -5.70 -1.90 1.82
CA SER A 108 -6.61 -3.05 1.82
C SER A 108 -7.05 -3.42 3.23
N THR A 109 -8.32 -3.74 3.39
CA THR A 109 -8.91 -4.23 4.65
C THR A 109 -9.66 -5.54 4.41
N GLY A 110 -9.37 -6.55 5.24
CA GLY A 110 -10.10 -7.81 5.23
C GLY A 110 -11.40 -7.75 6.04
N PHE A 111 -12.43 -8.46 5.57
CA PHE A 111 -13.66 -8.70 6.32
C PHE A 111 -14.21 -10.10 6.01
N ALA A 112 -14.99 -10.65 6.94
CA ALA A 112 -15.62 -11.95 6.77
C ALA A 112 -17.13 -11.79 6.52
N VAL A 113 -17.66 -12.60 5.62
CA VAL A 113 -19.08 -12.83 5.44
C VAL A 113 -19.41 -14.19 6.01
N THR A 114 -20.38 -14.24 6.90
CA THR A 114 -20.85 -15.50 7.51
C THR A 114 -22.28 -15.79 7.08
N ASP A 115 -22.67 -17.06 7.07
CA ASP A 115 -24.05 -17.39 6.79
C ASP A 115 -24.96 -16.97 7.95
N LYS A 116 -26.18 -16.54 7.62
CA LYS A 116 -27.20 -16.27 8.63
C LYS A 116 -27.48 -17.54 9.41
N PRO A 117 -27.51 -17.48 10.76
CA PRO A 117 -27.78 -18.65 11.60
C PRO A 117 -29.13 -19.31 11.29
#